data_AF-R7YPU7-F1
#
_entry.id   AF-R7YPU7-F1
#
_cell.length_a   1.000
_cell.length_b   1.000
_cell.length_c   1.000
_cell.angle_alpha   90.00
_cell.angle_beta   90.00
_cell.angle_gamma   90.00
#
_symmetry.space_group_name_H-M   'P 1'
#
loop_
_entity.id
_entity.type
_entity.pdbx_description
1 polymer ?
#
loop_
_entity_poly.entity_id
_entity_poly.type
_entity_poly.pdbx_seq_one_letter_code
_entity_poly.pdbx_strand_id
1 'polypeptide(L)'
;MPSKVRKLTKQSTASQGRAKSEELGDGHFTTNINQRTGRPIRKSAGRKSLNPGYLDSFEVIEDHQEDTASDDEYDEDEEITLITRPKKALNSVIRLRKRARTPTPSPSPPPLSPMHPPDLPTQEDGASPSQSESELEALTDDYQPITITLNIPPGQEGPIHLHLNVADLLRGRSATRNIASKPQSTRRRVRTPRDRTSGANGLTTPQSKAADDNKVGFLDLPSELRNIVYRHLFVVKNPFDFNKPSNFCRSSAFLATCRQVYEEGRSILYGENSFAFERNKMSRSHYWEADHKEIGYKDMRRFLESIGNTNLAHIREMCIWFDDGVPSTTPHLQNAEARRFVHDPHIIECLRKISRHAKLKKLRLCFHGRKMLAKTDYRFLKALKEIKADTVSIVSHPRSDNYYWGPPKIQPDLKTQLVKDMTREEKLYETEKEKEKEMQKAKERDEQKKKLMEKYGDWYSYETLLTLDGRNE
;
A
#
# COMPACT_ATOMS: atom_id res chain seq x y z
N MET A 1 -64.92 -18.64 47.18
CA MET A 1 -64.42 -19.93 46.65
C MET A 1 -63.07 -19.68 45.98
N PRO A 2 -61.97 -20.19 46.55
CA PRO A 2 -60.61 -19.72 46.29
C PRO A 2 -59.92 -20.43 45.10
N SER A 3 -59.12 -19.67 44.36
CA SER A 3 -58.28 -20.11 43.25
C SER A 3 -57.01 -20.80 43.75
N LYS A 4 -56.78 -22.03 43.28
CA LYS A 4 -55.61 -22.86 43.61
C LYS A 4 -54.35 -22.34 42.92
N VAL A 5 -53.37 -21.91 43.71
CA VAL A 5 -52.00 -21.63 43.28
C VAL A 5 -51.23 -22.96 43.15
N ARG A 6 -50.84 -23.33 41.93
CA ARG A 6 -50.00 -24.50 41.64
C ARG A 6 -48.51 -24.11 41.79
N LYS A 7 -47.85 -24.63 42.82
CA LYS A 7 -46.38 -24.58 42.97
C LYS A 7 -45.74 -25.57 41.98
N LEU A 8 -44.85 -25.08 41.12
CA LEU A 8 -43.97 -25.90 40.29
C LEU A 8 -42.66 -26.16 41.04
N THR A 9 -42.48 -27.39 41.48
CA THR A 9 -41.23 -27.94 42.03
C THR A 9 -40.27 -28.27 40.88
N LYS A 10 -39.07 -27.66 40.87
CA LYS A 10 -37.97 -28.03 39.98
C LYS A 10 -37.32 -29.31 40.49
N GLN A 11 -37.44 -30.41 39.74
CA GLN A 11 -36.65 -31.62 39.93
C GLN A 11 -35.24 -31.38 39.36
N SER A 12 -34.21 -31.52 40.20
CA SER A 12 -32.81 -31.53 39.79
C SER A 12 -32.49 -32.89 39.17
N THR A 13 -32.22 -32.91 37.86
CA THR A 13 -31.69 -34.09 37.18
C THR A 13 -30.24 -34.32 37.60
N ALA A 14 -29.99 -35.42 38.31
CA ALA A 14 -28.67 -35.89 38.67
C ALA A 14 -27.84 -36.17 37.41
N SER A 15 -26.69 -35.52 37.29
CA SER A 15 -25.70 -35.78 36.25
C SER A 15 -25.10 -37.17 36.44
N GLN A 16 -25.31 -38.06 35.48
CA GLN A 16 -24.69 -39.37 35.42
C GLN A 16 -23.15 -39.26 35.39
N GLY A 17 -22.50 -39.94 36.34
CA GLY A 17 -21.06 -39.98 36.50
C GLY A 17 -20.38 -40.66 35.31
N ARG A 18 -19.44 -39.94 34.69
CA ARG A 18 -18.52 -40.46 33.68
C ARG A 18 -17.54 -41.41 34.37
N ALA A 19 -17.44 -42.65 33.89
CA ALA A 19 -16.55 -43.68 34.44
C ALA A 19 -15.09 -43.17 34.48
N LYS A 20 -14.46 -43.29 35.66
CA LYS A 20 -13.05 -42.95 35.89
C LYS A 20 -12.16 -44.01 35.21
N SER A 21 -11.14 -43.58 34.46
CA SER A 21 -10.09 -44.47 33.95
C SER A 21 -9.08 -44.79 35.05
N GLU A 22 -8.76 -46.06 35.27
CA GLU A 22 -7.81 -46.55 36.29
C GLU A 22 -6.36 -46.05 36.12
N GLU A 23 -5.97 -45.58 34.93
CA GLU A 23 -4.57 -45.19 34.66
C GLU A 23 -4.19 -43.79 35.16
N LEU A 24 -5.17 -42.99 35.58
CA LEU A 24 -4.97 -41.64 36.09
C LEU A 24 -5.46 -41.64 37.53
N GLY A 25 -4.56 -41.84 38.50
CA GLY A 25 -4.88 -41.96 39.92
C GLY A 25 -5.81 -40.87 40.47
N ASP A 26 -6.34 -41.06 41.69
CA ASP A 26 -7.41 -40.26 42.34
C ASP A 26 -7.05 -38.79 42.67
N GLY A 27 -6.26 -38.13 41.84
CA GLY A 27 -5.98 -36.71 41.89
C GLY A 27 -7.21 -35.87 41.56
N HIS A 28 -7.46 -34.85 42.38
CA HIS A 28 -8.53 -33.89 42.18
C HIS A 28 -8.18 -32.92 41.03
N PHE A 29 -8.48 -33.30 39.78
CA PHE A 29 -8.15 -32.54 38.55
C PHE A 29 -9.08 -31.36 38.25
N THR A 30 -9.86 -30.87 39.21
CA THR A 30 -10.73 -29.72 38.97
C THR A 30 -9.89 -28.49 38.66
N THR A 31 -10.06 -27.94 37.45
CA THR A 31 -9.45 -26.68 37.06
C THR A 31 -10.16 -25.56 37.82
N ASN A 32 -9.48 -24.90 38.76
CA ASN A 32 -10.06 -23.75 39.45
C ASN A 32 -10.17 -22.59 38.46
N ILE A 33 -11.39 -22.18 38.13
CA ILE A 33 -11.68 -21.06 37.24
C ILE A 33 -11.98 -19.82 38.10
N ASN A 34 -11.36 -18.70 37.79
CA ASN A 34 -11.63 -17.44 38.46
C ASN A 34 -13.07 -16.99 38.14
N GLN A 35 -13.94 -16.91 39.15
CA GLN A 35 -15.37 -16.61 38.95
C GLN A 35 -15.65 -15.24 38.32
N ARG A 36 -14.73 -14.27 38.47
CA ARG A 36 -14.90 -12.92 37.90
C ARG A 36 -14.44 -12.81 36.45
N THR A 37 -13.42 -13.57 36.06
CA THR A 37 -12.78 -13.43 34.74
C THR A 37 -12.98 -14.64 33.82
N GLY A 38 -13.50 -15.76 34.34
CA GLY A 38 -13.69 -17.00 33.59
C GLY A 38 -12.39 -17.70 33.19
N ARG A 39 -11.23 -17.24 33.68
CA ARG A 39 -9.92 -17.78 33.28
C ARG A 39 -9.44 -18.88 34.24
N PRO A 40 -8.84 -19.98 33.73
CA PRO A 40 -8.23 -21.02 34.57
C PRO A 40 -7.05 -20.47 35.39
N ILE A 41 -7.09 -20.65 36.70
CA ILE A 41 -6.01 -20.24 37.62
C ILE A 41 -4.94 -21.33 37.62
N ARG A 42 -3.74 -20.99 37.10
CA ARG A 42 -2.57 -21.89 37.15
C ARG A 42 -1.97 -21.84 38.56
N LYS A 43 -1.89 -23.00 39.25
CA LYS A 43 -1.40 -23.12 40.64
C LYS A 43 0.09 -22.74 40.85
N SER A 44 0.84 -22.43 39.81
CA SER A 44 2.29 -22.17 39.87
C SER A 44 2.75 -20.80 39.37
N ALA A 45 1.84 -19.90 38.97
CA ALA A 45 2.24 -18.55 38.56
C ALA A 45 2.48 -17.67 39.80
N GLY A 46 3.73 -17.27 40.05
CA GLY A 46 4.08 -16.22 41.02
C GLY A 46 4.45 -16.67 42.43
N ARG A 47 4.46 -17.98 42.74
CA ARG A 47 5.09 -18.45 43.98
C ARG A 47 6.60 -18.47 43.83
N LYS A 48 7.25 -17.38 44.22
CA LYS A 48 8.70 -17.37 44.53
C LYS A 48 8.92 -18.47 45.57
N SER A 49 9.77 -19.44 45.25
CA SER A 49 10.19 -20.46 46.22
C SER A 49 10.91 -19.74 47.36
N LEU A 50 10.32 -19.75 48.56
CA LEU A 50 11.01 -19.36 49.80
C LEU A 50 12.08 -20.42 50.09
N ASN A 51 13.24 -20.30 49.45
CA ASN A 51 14.46 -20.93 49.93
C ASN A 51 15.17 -19.88 50.81
N PRO A 52 15.34 -20.10 52.12
CA PRO A 52 15.96 -19.14 53.04
C PRO A 52 17.48 -18.96 52.86
N GLY A 53 18.07 -19.48 51.76
CA GLY A 53 19.50 -19.44 51.47
C GLY A 53 19.90 -18.65 50.22
N TYR A 54 18.99 -17.87 49.61
CA TYR A 54 19.28 -17.08 48.41
C TYR A 54 19.00 -15.60 48.66
N LEU A 55 20.05 -14.85 49.01
CA LEU A 55 20.06 -13.38 49.11
C LEU A 55 20.35 -12.81 47.72
N ASP A 56 19.34 -12.21 47.10
CA ASP A 56 19.45 -11.52 45.81
C ASP A 56 19.82 -10.05 46.06
N SER A 57 21.08 -9.69 45.76
CA SER A 57 21.65 -8.36 46.01
C SER A 57 21.43 -7.42 44.82
N PHE A 58 20.20 -6.92 44.67
CA PHE A 58 19.84 -5.92 43.66
C PHE A 58 18.84 -4.89 44.19
N GLU A 59 19.09 -4.36 45.39
CA GLU A 59 18.51 -3.09 45.82
C GLU A 59 19.64 -2.15 46.28
N VAL A 60 19.42 -0.86 46.04
CA VAL A 60 20.26 0.32 46.30
C VAL A 60 21.20 0.70 45.15
N ILE A 61 20.75 1.64 44.33
CA ILE A 61 21.27 3.02 44.20
C ILE A 61 20.14 3.85 43.56
N GLU A 62 19.40 4.56 44.40
CA GLU A 62 18.82 5.86 44.04
C GLU A 62 19.95 6.88 44.15
N ASP A 63 20.15 7.71 43.15
CA ASP A 63 20.77 9.02 43.34
C ASP A 63 20.15 10.02 42.37
N HIS A 64 19.57 11.05 42.99
CA HIS A 64 19.16 12.33 42.42
C HIS A 64 20.37 13.13 41.93
N GLN A 65 20.28 13.78 40.77
CA GLN A 65 20.87 15.12 40.62
C GLN A 65 20.20 15.93 39.51
N GLU A 66 19.76 17.13 39.91
CA GLU A 66 19.19 18.23 39.12
C GLU A 66 20.27 19.02 38.36
N ASP A 67 19.79 19.77 37.36
CA ASP A 67 20.29 21.04 36.80
C ASP A 67 21.73 21.15 36.28
N THR A 68 21.88 21.47 34.99
CA THR A 68 22.31 22.83 34.54
C THR A 68 22.28 22.98 33.02
N ALA A 69 21.89 24.18 32.59
CA ALA A 69 21.93 24.67 31.22
C ALA A 69 23.30 25.26 30.85
N SER A 70 23.69 25.12 29.58
CA SER A 70 24.63 25.95 28.80
C SER A 70 24.64 25.33 27.39
N ASP A 71 24.03 25.89 26.35
CA ASP A 71 24.39 27.12 25.62
C ASP A 71 25.90 27.32 25.53
N ASP A 72 26.47 27.04 24.35
CA ASP A 72 27.68 27.68 23.83
C ASP A 72 27.83 27.34 22.34
N GLU A 73 27.73 28.41 21.53
CA GLU A 73 28.25 28.57 20.18
C GLU A 73 29.74 28.26 20.12
N TYR A 74 30.22 27.60 19.07
CA TYR A 74 31.58 27.87 18.57
C TYR A 74 31.63 27.73 17.04
N ASP A 75 31.94 28.87 16.44
CA ASP A 75 32.45 29.08 15.09
C ASP A 75 33.96 28.81 15.01
N GLU A 76 34.41 28.69 13.76
CA GLU A 76 35.78 28.89 13.21
C GLU A 76 36.85 27.78 13.35
N ASP A 77 37.18 27.25 12.15
CA ASP A 77 38.51 27.14 11.55
C ASP A 77 39.69 26.71 12.43
N GLU A 78 40.26 25.53 12.15
CA GLU A 78 41.72 25.41 12.09
C GLU A 78 42.24 24.18 11.33
N GLU A 79 43.32 24.47 10.63
CA GLU A 79 44.17 23.72 9.72
C GLU A 79 44.84 22.48 10.37
N ILE A 80 44.48 21.26 9.94
CA ILE A 80 45.19 20.05 10.39
C ILE A 80 46.33 19.70 9.42
N THR A 81 47.52 20.06 9.87
CA THR A 81 48.82 19.68 9.33
C THR A 81 49.10 18.19 9.50
N LEU A 82 49.73 17.63 8.46
CA LEU A 82 50.29 16.28 8.38
C LEU A 82 51.40 16.07 9.43
N ILE A 83 51.16 15.18 10.39
CA ILE A 83 52.25 14.61 11.22
C ILE A 83 52.26 13.08 11.11
N THR A 84 53.17 12.63 10.25
CA THR A 84 53.76 11.29 10.19
C THR A 84 54.50 10.96 11.49
N ARG A 85 54.13 9.90 12.23
CA ARG A 85 54.99 9.25 13.24
C ARG A 85 54.65 7.74 13.44
N PRO A 86 55.59 6.95 13.99
CA PRO A 86 55.99 5.68 13.39
C PRO A 86 55.45 4.41 14.08
N LYS A 87 55.50 3.32 13.33
CA LYS A 87 55.35 1.92 13.78
C LYS A 87 56.38 1.58 14.86
N LYS A 88 55.96 1.24 16.08
CA LYS A 88 56.68 0.29 16.95
C LYS A 88 55.71 -0.52 17.82
N ALA A 89 56.11 -1.77 17.99
CA ALA A 89 55.42 -2.86 18.64
C ALA A 89 55.09 -2.59 20.11
N LEU A 90 53.91 -3.06 20.54
CA LEU A 90 53.66 -3.40 21.92
C LEU A 90 52.79 -4.66 21.96
N ASN A 91 53.48 -5.79 22.13
CA ASN A 91 52.92 -7.02 22.65
C ASN A 91 52.47 -6.75 24.10
N SER A 92 51.16 -6.63 24.31
CA SER A 92 50.57 -6.73 25.65
C SER A 92 49.28 -7.55 25.58
N VAL A 93 49.45 -8.84 25.89
CA VAL A 93 48.55 -9.69 26.68
C VAL A 93 47.07 -9.26 26.64
N ILE A 94 46.39 -9.60 25.54
CA ILE A 94 44.93 -9.62 25.49
C ILE A 94 44.46 -10.78 26.39
N ARG A 95 44.21 -10.47 27.67
CA ARG A 95 43.42 -11.35 28.53
C ARG A 95 42.03 -11.43 27.92
N LEU A 96 41.74 -12.55 27.27
CA LEU A 96 40.42 -12.95 26.79
C LEU A 96 39.44 -12.97 27.96
N ARG A 97 38.86 -11.80 28.28
CA ARG A 97 37.63 -11.72 29.06
C ARG A 97 36.59 -12.50 28.26
N LYS A 98 36.22 -13.68 28.77
CA LYS A 98 35.04 -14.42 28.32
C LYS A 98 33.88 -13.44 28.31
N ARG A 99 33.48 -12.97 27.13
CA ARG A 99 32.26 -12.18 26.96
C ARG A 99 31.13 -13.01 27.56
N ALA A 100 30.46 -12.46 28.57
CA ALA A 100 29.17 -12.98 28.99
C ALA A 100 28.33 -13.10 27.72
N ARG A 101 27.84 -14.31 27.44
CA ARG A 101 26.93 -14.55 26.32
C ARG A 101 25.74 -13.63 26.53
N THR A 102 25.67 -12.53 25.77
CA THR A 102 24.40 -11.83 25.60
C THR A 102 23.42 -12.90 25.12
N PRO A 103 22.25 -13.06 25.79
CA PRO A 103 21.25 -13.99 25.32
C PRO A 103 20.98 -13.64 23.86
N THR A 104 21.26 -14.57 22.96
CA THR A 104 20.95 -14.45 21.53
C THR A 104 19.53 -13.89 21.44
N PRO A 105 19.33 -12.72 20.79
CA PRO A 105 18.00 -12.15 20.67
C PRO A 105 17.11 -13.24 20.08
N SER A 106 16.07 -13.60 20.82
CA SER A 106 15.09 -14.59 20.40
C SER A 106 14.71 -14.30 18.96
N PRO A 107 14.83 -15.28 18.04
CA PRO A 107 14.52 -15.04 16.64
C PRO A 107 13.13 -14.45 16.54
N SER A 108 13.03 -13.28 15.91
CA SER A 108 11.76 -12.60 15.68
C SER A 108 10.79 -13.62 15.08
N PRO A 109 9.62 -13.87 15.69
CA PRO A 109 8.68 -14.84 15.14
C PRO A 109 8.41 -14.47 13.68
N PRO A 110 8.43 -15.45 12.75
CA PRO A 110 8.23 -15.16 11.34
C PRO A 110 6.90 -14.40 11.20
N PRO A 111 6.88 -13.28 10.45
CA PRO A 111 5.69 -12.46 10.37
C PRO A 111 4.52 -13.31 9.89
N LEU A 112 3.50 -13.46 10.73
CA LEU A 112 2.24 -14.15 10.44
C LEU A 112 1.38 -13.32 9.48
N SER A 113 2.01 -12.72 8.47
CA SER A 113 1.32 -11.97 7.43
C SER A 113 0.44 -12.95 6.63
N PRO A 114 -0.79 -12.56 6.28
CA PRO A 114 -1.69 -13.40 5.48
C PRO A 114 -0.96 -13.86 4.23
N MET A 115 -0.83 -15.18 4.06
CA MET A 115 -0.32 -15.80 2.82
C MET A 115 -0.94 -15.06 1.64
N HIS A 116 -0.08 -14.43 0.85
CA HIS A 116 -0.55 -13.69 -0.30
C HIS A 116 -1.10 -14.67 -1.34
N PRO A 117 -2.13 -14.27 -2.10
CA PRO A 117 -2.60 -15.09 -3.22
C PRO A 117 -1.42 -15.42 -4.12
N PRO A 118 -1.36 -16.66 -4.67
CA PRO A 118 -0.25 -17.09 -5.49
C PRO A 118 -0.02 -16.09 -6.62
N ASP A 119 1.24 -15.66 -6.77
CA ASP A 119 1.65 -14.84 -7.90
C ASP A 119 1.13 -15.50 -9.19
N LEU A 120 0.61 -14.69 -10.12
CA LEU A 120 0.28 -15.18 -11.46
C LEU A 120 1.50 -15.95 -11.98
N PRO A 121 1.32 -17.18 -12.49
CA PRO A 121 2.44 -17.98 -12.98
C PRO A 121 3.20 -17.10 -13.97
N THR A 122 4.42 -16.75 -13.59
CA THR A 122 5.33 -16.05 -14.49
C THR A 122 5.49 -17.01 -15.65
N GLN A 123 4.90 -16.67 -16.79
CA GLN A 123 4.95 -17.49 -17.99
C GLN A 123 6.43 -17.46 -18.42
N GLU A 124 7.21 -18.40 -17.89
CA GLU A 124 8.62 -18.53 -18.19
C GLU A 124 8.77 -18.66 -19.70
N ASP A 125 9.74 -17.94 -20.25
CA ASP A 125 9.91 -17.59 -21.65
C ASP A 125 9.93 -18.79 -22.61
N GLY A 126 8.75 -19.29 -22.96
CA GLY A 126 8.51 -20.03 -24.18
C GLY A 126 8.40 -19.03 -25.32
N ALA A 127 9.52 -18.78 -26.00
CA ALA A 127 9.60 -17.92 -27.18
C ALA A 127 8.53 -18.30 -28.23
N SER A 128 7.39 -17.60 -28.20
CA SER A 128 6.41 -17.57 -29.28
C SER A 128 6.38 -16.16 -29.85
N PRO A 129 6.49 -15.97 -31.18
CA PRO A 129 6.55 -14.65 -31.78
C PRO A 129 5.19 -13.95 -31.68
N SER A 130 5.23 -12.66 -31.35
CA SER A 130 4.24 -11.63 -31.69
C SER A 130 2.75 -11.96 -31.48
N GLN A 131 2.27 -11.76 -30.24
CA GLN A 131 0.83 -11.66 -29.92
C GLN A 131 0.45 -10.32 -29.27
N SER A 132 1.16 -9.22 -29.59
CA SER A 132 0.97 -7.94 -28.85
C SER A 132 -0.06 -6.97 -29.43
N GLU A 133 -0.70 -7.30 -30.56
CA GLU A 133 -1.92 -6.61 -31.02
C GLU A 133 -3.17 -7.50 -31.01
N SER A 134 -2.98 -8.83 -31.04
CA SER A 134 -4.06 -9.81 -31.01
C SER A 134 -4.69 -10.01 -29.62
N GLU A 135 -4.15 -9.48 -28.52
CA GLU A 135 -4.70 -9.72 -27.17
C GLU A 135 -5.90 -8.81 -26.83
N LEU A 136 -6.04 -7.67 -27.52
CA LEU A 136 -7.27 -6.87 -27.45
C LEU A 136 -8.36 -7.42 -28.39
N GLU A 137 -7.96 -8.04 -29.52
CA GLU A 137 -8.87 -8.77 -30.41
C GLU A 137 -9.25 -10.17 -29.88
N ALA A 138 -8.39 -10.82 -29.09
CA ALA A 138 -8.69 -12.10 -28.42
C ALA A 138 -9.69 -11.93 -27.26
N LEU A 139 -9.80 -10.73 -26.70
CA LEU A 139 -10.92 -10.40 -25.80
C LEU A 139 -12.23 -10.22 -26.57
N THR A 140 -12.21 -10.02 -27.89
CA THR A 140 -13.40 -10.01 -28.75
C THR A 140 -13.66 -11.35 -29.45
N ASP A 141 -12.66 -12.20 -29.68
CA ASP A 141 -12.81 -13.49 -30.35
C ASP A 141 -13.29 -14.64 -29.44
N ASP A 142 -13.18 -14.50 -28.11
CA ASP A 142 -13.76 -15.47 -27.16
C ASP A 142 -15.27 -15.28 -26.92
N TYR A 143 -15.90 -14.29 -27.56
CA TYR A 143 -17.35 -14.21 -27.63
C TYR A 143 -17.86 -15.20 -28.67
N GLN A 144 -17.92 -16.49 -28.30
CA GLN A 144 -18.75 -17.44 -29.06
C GLN A 144 -20.15 -16.83 -29.24
N PRO A 145 -20.68 -16.79 -30.47
CA PRO A 145 -21.97 -16.18 -30.75
C PRO A 145 -23.05 -16.82 -29.88
N ILE A 146 -23.83 -15.98 -29.18
CA ILE A 146 -24.93 -16.46 -28.34
C ILE A 146 -26.07 -16.85 -29.27
N THR A 147 -26.26 -18.15 -29.49
CA THR A 147 -27.40 -18.66 -30.26
C THR A 147 -28.65 -18.63 -29.38
N ILE A 148 -29.61 -17.76 -29.73
CA ILE A 148 -30.92 -17.68 -29.07
C ILE A 148 -31.92 -18.44 -29.94
N THR A 149 -32.51 -19.51 -29.41
CA THR A 149 -33.54 -20.30 -30.11
C THR A 149 -34.93 -19.93 -29.57
N LEU A 150 -35.83 -19.50 -30.46
CA LEU A 150 -37.19 -19.10 -30.11
C LEU A 150 -38.16 -20.15 -30.63
N ASN A 151 -38.77 -20.92 -29.73
CA ASN A 151 -39.81 -21.86 -30.09
C ASN A 151 -41.16 -21.14 -30.08
N ILE A 152 -41.59 -20.69 -31.27
CA ILE A 152 -42.87 -20.01 -31.47
C ILE A 152 -43.93 -21.08 -31.78
N PRO A 153 -44.97 -21.24 -30.96
CA PRO A 153 -46.04 -22.19 -31.22
C PRO A 153 -46.84 -21.79 -32.49
N PRO A 154 -47.33 -22.77 -33.26
CA PRO A 154 -48.11 -22.50 -34.46
C PRO A 154 -49.41 -21.74 -34.09
N GLY A 155 -49.67 -20.63 -34.78
CA GLY A 155 -50.85 -19.77 -34.56
C GLY A 155 -50.60 -18.50 -33.75
N GLN A 156 -49.36 -18.20 -33.35
CA GLN A 156 -49.05 -16.93 -32.70
C GLN A 156 -48.92 -15.79 -33.73
N GLU A 157 -49.91 -14.90 -33.77
CA GLU A 157 -49.87 -13.67 -34.57
C GLU A 157 -49.60 -12.47 -33.64
N GLY A 158 -48.49 -11.76 -33.87
CA GLY A 158 -48.15 -10.54 -33.14
C GLY A 158 -46.63 -10.33 -32.96
N PRO A 159 -46.20 -9.12 -32.58
CA PRO A 159 -44.79 -8.80 -32.37
C PRO A 159 -44.23 -9.53 -31.13
N ILE A 160 -43.04 -10.11 -31.28
CA ILE A 160 -42.33 -10.79 -30.20
C ILE A 160 -41.31 -9.80 -29.61
N HIS A 161 -41.50 -9.43 -28.34
CA HIS A 161 -40.57 -8.54 -27.63
C HIS A 161 -39.57 -9.36 -26.80
N LEU A 162 -38.28 -9.20 -27.11
CA LEU A 162 -37.17 -9.86 -26.43
C LEU A 162 -36.46 -8.90 -25.47
N HIS A 163 -36.63 -9.11 -24.17
CA HIS A 163 -35.90 -8.35 -23.15
C HIS A 163 -34.63 -9.11 -22.75
N LEU A 164 -33.51 -8.77 -23.37
CA LEU A 164 -32.20 -9.34 -23.06
C LEU A 164 -31.48 -8.46 -22.04
N ASN A 165 -31.30 -8.97 -20.83
CA ASN A 165 -30.45 -8.32 -19.84
C ASN A 165 -29.01 -8.84 -19.95
N VAL A 166 -28.12 -7.99 -20.46
CA VAL A 166 -26.70 -8.34 -20.69
C VAL A 166 -26.00 -8.76 -19.39
N ALA A 167 -26.38 -8.18 -18.26
CA ALA A 167 -25.78 -8.50 -16.97
C ALA A 167 -26.11 -9.93 -16.46
N ASP A 168 -27.22 -10.51 -16.92
CA ASP A 168 -27.64 -11.86 -16.54
C ASP A 168 -27.03 -12.92 -17.46
N LEU A 169 -26.90 -12.60 -18.75
CA LEU A 169 -26.18 -13.43 -19.73
C LEU A 169 -24.70 -13.62 -19.36
N LEU A 170 -24.07 -12.56 -18.84
CA LEU A 170 -22.67 -12.62 -18.41
C LEU A 170 -22.46 -13.37 -17.08
N ARG A 171 -23.46 -13.41 -16.20
CA ARG A 171 -23.38 -14.14 -14.92
C ARG A 171 -23.47 -15.66 -15.08
N GLY A 172 -24.23 -16.15 -16.06
CA GLY A 172 -24.43 -17.59 -16.29
C GLY A 172 -23.17 -18.35 -16.76
N ARG A 173 -22.25 -17.68 -17.48
CA ARG A 173 -21.04 -18.30 -18.04
C ARG A 173 -20.03 -18.77 -16.99
N SER A 174 -20.03 -18.19 -15.79
CA SER A 174 -19.10 -18.59 -14.72
C SER A 174 -19.52 -19.88 -14.00
N ALA A 175 -20.76 -20.36 -14.19
CA ALA A 175 -21.30 -21.51 -13.45
C ALA A 175 -21.19 -22.86 -14.18
N THR A 176 -21.07 -22.88 -15.52
CA THR A 176 -21.23 -24.11 -16.32
C THR A 176 -19.92 -24.78 -16.77
N ARG A 177 -18.75 -24.20 -16.51
CA ARG A 177 -17.46 -24.76 -16.96
C ARG A 177 -16.95 -25.99 -16.16
N ASN A 178 -17.75 -26.61 -15.29
CA ASN A 178 -17.32 -27.72 -14.43
C ASN A 178 -18.13 -29.03 -14.56
N ILE A 179 -18.73 -29.32 -15.72
CA ILE A 179 -19.45 -30.59 -15.94
C ILE A 179 -18.89 -31.32 -17.18
N ALA A 180 -17.73 -31.99 -17.05
CA ALA A 180 -17.42 -33.21 -17.80
C ALA A 180 -16.07 -33.81 -17.35
N SER A 181 -16.03 -35.15 -17.30
CA SER A 181 -14.89 -36.05 -16.99
C SER A 181 -14.48 -36.19 -15.51
N LYS A 182 -15.01 -37.24 -14.88
CA LYS A 182 -14.40 -37.89 -13.70
C LYS A 182 -13.24 -38.77 -14.19
N PRO A 183 -12.12 -38.80 -13.46
CA PRO A 183 -11.62 -40.08 -12.99
C PRO A 183 -11.64 -40.12 -11.46
N GLN A 184 -11.92 -41.30 -10.94
CA GLN A 184 -11.91 -41.63 -9.53
C GLN A 184 -10.53 -41.33 -8.93
N SER A 185 -10.41 -40.19 -8.25
CA SER A 185 -9.34 -39.93 -7.30
C SER A 185 -9.99 -39.60 -5.97
N THR A 186 -9.69 -40.42 -4.97
CA THR A 186 -10.03 -40.26 -3.57
C THR A 186 -9.37 -39.00 -2.99
N ARG A 187 -9.87 -37.83 -3.40
CA ARG A 187 -9.56 -36.57 -2.73
C ARG A 187 -10.45 -36.44 -1.51
N ARG A 188 -9.85 -36.83 -0.40
CA ARG A 188 -10.06 -36.32 0.96
C ARG A 188 -10.52 -34.86 0.88
N ARG A 189 -11.83 -34.64 0.98
CA ARG A 189 -12.40 -33.31 1.21
C ARG A 189 -11.80 -32.82 2.52
N VAL A 190 -10.95 -31.79 2.46
CA VAL A 190 -10.82 -30.85 3.56
C VAL A 190 -12.19 -30.21 3.69
N ARG A 191 -13.02 -30.86 4.50
CA ARG A 191 -14.26 -30.31 5.01
C ARG A 191 -13.85 -29.08 5.82
N THR A 192 -14.05 -27.90 5.26
CA THR A 192 -14.25 -26.74 6.12
C THR A 192 -15.43 -27.09 7.03
N PRO A 193 -15.27 -27.02 8.36
CA PRO A 193 -16.32 -27.39 9.29
C PRO A 193 -17.40 -26.30 9.26
N ARG A 194 -18.29 -26.38 8.26
CA ARG A 194 -19.64 -25.83 8.35
C ARG A 194 -20.56 -27.01 8.62
N ASP A 195 -21.40 -26.83 9.62
CA ASP A 195 -22.41 -27.78 10.11
C ASP A 195 -21.88 -28.92 10.98
N ARG A 196 -21.65 -28.60 12.26
CA ARG A 196 -22.22 -29.30 13.44
C ARG A 196 -21.53 -28.82 14.72
N THR A 197 -22.09 -27.78 15.32
CA THR A 197 -22.52 -27.79 16.73
C THR A 197 -23.22 -26.47 17.01
N SER A 198 -24.49 -26.59 17.33
CA SER A 198 -25.38 -25.60 17.93
C SER A 198 -24.82 -25.14 19.28
N GLY A 199 -23.74 -24.36 19.24
CA GLY A 199 -23.22 -23.59 20.37
C GLY A 199 -23.46 -22.12 20.06
N ALA A 200 -24.48 -21.54 20.69
CA ALA A 200 -24.97 -20.19 20.49
C ALA A 200 -23.97 -19.11 20.95
N ASN A 201 -22.79 -19.04 20.33
CA ASN A 201 -21.95 -17.85 20.36
C ASN A 201 -22.27 -17.06 19.09
N GLY A 202 -23.37 -16.31 19.16
CA GLY A 202 -23.79 -15.43 18.08
C GLY A 202 -22.63 -14.52 17.68
N LEU A 203 -22.18 -14.63 16.44
CA LEU A 203 -21.51 -13.52 15.76
C LEU A 203 -22.56 -12.41 15.70
N THR A 204 -22.62 -11.60 16.75
CA THR A 204 -23.29 -10.31 16.73
C THR A 204 -22.57 -9.50 15.68
N THR A 205 -23.13 -9.42 14.47
CA THR A 205 -22.82 -8.33 13.57
C THR A 205 -22.92 -7.07 14.41
N PRO A 206 -21.83 -6.30 14.59
CA PRO A 206 -21.85 -5.13 15.44
C PRO A 206 -22.94 -4.21 14.91
N GLN A 207 -24.07 -4.15 15.61
CA GLN A 207 -25.10 -3.17 15.32
C GLN A 207 -24.48 -1.83 15.69
N SER A 208 -24.25 -0.99 14.68
CA SER A 208 -23.91 0.41 14.91
C SER A 208 -25.01 1.00 15.79
N LYS A 209 -24.63 1.56 16.94
CA LYS A 209 -25.57 2.34 17.75
C LYS A 209 -26.15 3.43 16.84
N ALA A 210 -27.46 3.65 16.94
CA ALA A 210 -28.10 4.75 16.23
C ALA A 210 -27.32 6.04 16.51
N ALA A 211 -27.12 6.86 15.47
CA ALA A 211 -26.43 8.14 15.63
C ALA A 211 -27.18 8.97 16.69
N ASP A 212 -26.42 9.62 17.56
CA ASP A 212 -26.99 10.54 18.55
C ASP A 212 -27.24 11.86 17.82
N ASP A 213 -28.50 12.15 17.52
CA ASP A 213 -28.90 13.33 16.72
C ASP A 213 -28.44 14.67 17.33
N ASN A 214 -28.06 14.66 18.62
CA ASN A 214 -27.53 15.84 19.31
C ASN A 214 -26.03 16.06 19.11
N LYS A 215 -25.31 15.17 18.41
CA LYS A 215 -23.86 15.28 18.20
C LYS A 215 -23.55 15.51 16.74
N VAL A 216 -22.81 16.59 16.49
CA VAL A 216 -22.21 16.86 15.19
C VAL A 216 -21.12 15.82 14.92
N GLY A 217 -21.36 14.97 13.92
CA GLY A 217 -20.42 13.99 13.43
C GLY A 217 -19.42 14.56 12.43
N PHE A 218 -18.46 13.75 12.01
CA PHE A 218 -17.48 14.15 11.00
C PHE A 218 -18.12 14.53 9.65
N LEU A 219 -19.19 13.84 9.25
CA LEU A 219 -19.89 14.09 7.98
C LEU A 219 -20.79 15.34 8.03
N ASP A 220 -21.09 15.86 9.22
CA ASP A 220 -21.86 17.09 9.40
C ASP A 220 -20.98 18.35 9.25
N LEU A 221 -19.66 18.18 9.23
CA LEU A 221 -18.73 19.26 8.94
C LEU A 221 -18.82 19.69 7.48
N PRO A 222 -18.73 21.00 7.17
CA PRO A 222 -18.56 21.49 5.80
C PRO A 222 -17.38 20.83 5.09
N SER A 223 -17.50 20.68 3.77
CA SER A 223 -16.48 20.04 2.93
C SER A 223 -15.09 20.65 3.07
N GLU A 224 -15.00 21.96 3.31
CA GLU A 224 -13.75 22.69 3.49
C GLU A 224 -13.01 22.20 4.74
N LEU A 225 -13.73 22.03 5.85
CA LEU A 225 -13.17 21.52 7.10
C LEU A 225 -12.79 20.04 6.97
N ARG A 226 -13.61 19.24 6.28
CA ARG A 226 -13.25 17.84 5.99
C ARG A 226 -11.97 17.73 5.16
N ASN A 227 -11.79 18.61 4.16
CA ASN A 227 -10.57 18.65 3.35
C ASN A 227 -9.32 18.98 4.16
N ILE A 228 -9.42 19.89 5.13
CA ILE A 228 -8.31 20.16 6.06
C ILE A 228 -7.94 18.90 6.85
N VAL A 229 -8.94 18.19 7.38
CA VAL A 229 -8.72 16.93 8.10
C VAL A 229 -8.11 15.86 7.18
N TYR A 230 -8.62 15.69 5.97
CA TYR A 230 -8.06 14.77 4.99
C TYR A 230 -6.61 15.08 4.66
N ARG A 231 -6.24 16.36 4.50
CA ARG A 231 -4.84 16.75 4.26
C ARG A 231 -3.93 16.39 5.42
N HIS A 232 -4.36 16.68 6.65
CA HIS A 232 -3.58 16.30 7.84
C HIS A 232 -3.41 14.78 7.99
N LEU A 233 -4.39 13.99 7.55
CA LEU A 233 -4.34 12.52 7.65
C LEU A 233 -3.59 11.86 6.50
N PHE A 234 -3.72 12.38 5.29
CA PHE A 234 -3.27 11.70 4.07
C PHE A 234 -2.00 12.31 3.47
N VAL A 235 -1.75 13.61 3.63
CA VAL A 235 -0.62 14.27 2.98
C VAL A 235 0.62 14.14 3.84
N VAL A 236 1.65 13.55 3.25
CA VAL A 236 2.96 13.33 3.89
C VAL A 236 3.99 14.19 3.15
N LYS A 237 4.86 14.86 3.91
CA LYS A 237 5.92 15.70 3.34
C LYS A 237 6.91 14.90 2.48
N ASN A 238 7.15 13.64 2.87
CA ASN A 238 8.05 12.73 2.18
C ASN A 238 7.28 11.86 1.19
N PRO A 239 7.88 11.50 0.04
CA PRO A 239 7.24 10.61 -0.91
C PRO A 239 6.99 9.22 -0.30
N PHE A 240 5.89 8.58 -0.71
CA PHE A 240 5.61 7.19 -0.37
C PHE A 240 6.65 6.29 -1.02
N ASP A 241 7.61 5.81 -0.22
CA ASP A 241 8.67 4.91 -0.65
C ASP A 241 8.26 3.44 -0.44
N PHE A 242 8.14 2.70 -1.54
CA PHE A 242 7.79 1.28 -1.51
C PHE A 242 8.93 0.36 -1.09
N ASN A 243 10.18 0.82 -1.17
CA ASN A 243 11.32 0.06 -0.65
C ASN A 243 11.34 0.07 0.89
N LYS A 244 10.91 1.19 1.49
CA LYS A 244 10.78 1.37 2.93
C LYS A 244 9.34 1.75 3.27
N PRO A 245 8.41 0.78 3.33
CA PRO A 245 6.99 1.05 3.53
C PRO A 245 6.74 1.58 4.94
N SER A 246 6.93 2.87 5.12
CA SER A 246 6.62 3.60 6.34
C SER A 246 5.24 4.26 6.18
N ASN A 247 4.40 4.16 7.21
CA ASN A 247 3.11 4.84 7.30
C ASN A 247 2.01 4.47 6.28
N PHE A 248 2.17 3.42 5.47
CA PHE A 248 1.14 2.98 4.51
C PHE A 248 -0.20 2.58 5.17
N CYS A 249 -0.17 2.08 6.40
CA CYS A 249 -1.37 1.57 7.10
C CYS A 249 -2.30 2.66 7.61
N ARG A 250 -1.83 3.90 7.80
CA ARG A 250 -2.62 4.95 8.46
C ARG A 250 -3.78 5.42 7.58
N SER A 251 -3.55 5.51 6.28
CA SER A 251 -4.50 6.12 5.34
C SER A 251 -5.59 5.14 4.88
N SER A 252 -5.29 3.84 4.77
CA SER A 252 -6.24 2.85 4.25
C SER A 252 -7.39 2.55 5.21
N ALA A 253 -7.12 2.54 6.53
CA ALA A 253 -8.15 2.29 7.54
C ALA A 253 -9.24 3.37 7.53
N PHE A 254 -8.85 4.64 7.36
CA PHE A 254 -9.80 5.75 7.33
C PHE A 254 -10.63 5.76 6.04
N LEU A 255 -10.01 5.47 4.88
CA LEU A 255 -10.72 5.35 3.61
C LEU A 255 -11.73 4.17 3.59
N ALA A 256 -11.52 3.15 4.43
CA ALA A 256 -12.43 2.00 4.53
C ALA A 256 -13.68 2.26 5.40
N THR A 257 -13.79 3.43 6.04
CA THR A 257 -14.86 3.72 7.00
C THR A 257 -16.22 3.89 6.33
N CYS A 258 -16.33 4.81 5.37
CA CYS A 258 -17.57 5.04 4.62
C CYS A 258 -17.30 5.50 3.18
N ARG A 259 -18.30 5.37 2.32
CA ARG A 259 -18.21 5.70 0.90
C ARG A 259 -17.89 7.17 0.65
N GLN A 260 -18.47 8.08 1.41
CA GLN A 260 -18.24 9.52 1.25
C GLN A 260 -16.78 9.88 1.56
N VAL A 261 -16.24 9.39 2.69
CA VAL A 261 -14.82 9.55 3.04
C VAL A 261 -13.91 8.94 1.99
N TYR A 262 -14.27 7.78 1.43
CA TYR A 262 -13.53 7.17 0.35
C TYR A 262 -13.48 8.05 -0.90
N GLU A 263 -14.63 8.58 -1.35
CA GLU A 263 -14.74 9.39 -2.57
C GLU A 263 -14.01 10.73 -2.44
N GLU A 264 -14.17 11.43 -1.31
CA GLU A 264 -13.50 12.70 -1.03
C GLU A 264 -12.00 12.49 -0.80
N GLY A 265 -11.66 11.57 0.11
CA GLY A 265 -10.30 11.36 0.62
C GLY A 265 -9.32 10.76 -0.39
N ARG A 266 -9.77 9.88 -1.29
CA ARG A 266 -8.87 9.24 -2.28
C ARG A 266 -8.24 10.27 -3.23
N SER A 267 -8.96 11.34 -3.55
CA SER A 267 -8.47 12.39 -4.45
C SER A 267 -7.28 13.14 -3.83
N ILE A 268 -7.34 13.37 -2.52
CA ILE A 268 -6.27 14.01 -1.74
C ILE A 268 -5.11 13.04 -1.53
N LEU A 269 -5.38 11.80 -1.09
CA LEU A 269 -4.34 10.80 -0.83
C LEU A 269 -3.49 10.53 -2.07
N TYR A 270 -4.12 10.28 -3.22
CA TYR A 270 -3.38 9.97 -4.45
C TYR A 270 -2.95 11.22 -5.23
N GLY A 271 -3.69 12.33 -5.09
CA GLY A 271 -3.46 13.53 -5.88
C GLY A 271 -2.40 14.48 -5.33
N GLU A 272 -2.33 14.64 -4.01
CA GLU A 272 -1.40 15.60 -3.39
C GLU A 272 -0.07 14.96 -2.97
N ASN A 273 -0.01 13.64 -2.83
CA ASN A 273 1.22 12.95 -2.46
C ASN A 273 2.06 12.54 -3.67
N SER A 274 3.37 12.44 -3.46
CA SER A 274 4.32 11.90 -4.43
C SER A 274 4.61 10.42 -4.13
N PHE A 275 4.63 9.58 -5.16
CA PHE A 275 4.93 8.15 -5.03
C PHE A 275 6.32 7.83 -5.58
N ALA A 276 7.13 7.09 -4.83
CA ALA A 276 8.47 6.67 -5.22
C ALA A 276 8.55 5.15 -5.27
N PHE A 277 8.75 4.62 -6.48
CA PHE A 277 8.90 3.19 -6.72
C PHE A 277 10.36 2.85 -6.96
N GLU A 278 10.89 1.94 -6.14
CA GLU A 278 12.23 1.39 -6.26
C GLU A 278 12.15 -0.14 -6.28
N ARG A 279 13.13 -0.78 -6.91
CA ARG A 279 13.27 -2.23 -6.90
C ARG A 279 13.47 -2.73 -5.46
N ASN A 280 12.55 -3.56 -4.97
CA ASN A 280 12.67 -4.14 -3.65
C ASN A 280 13.65 -5.32 -3.67
N LYS A 281 14.84 -5.11 -3.09
CA LYS A 281 15.94 -6.09 -3.04
C LYS A 281 15.75 -7.20 -1.99
N MET A 282 14.71 -7.11 -1.17
CA MET A 282 14.39 -8.16 -0.20
C MET A 282 13.79 -9.38 -0.88
N SER A 283 14.01 -10.56 -0.32
CA SER A 283 13.35 -11.80 -0.74
C SER A 283 12.07 -12.04 0.07
N ARG A 284 11.02 -12.54 -0.59
CA ARG A 284 9.74 -12.95 0.05
C ARG A 284 9.36 -14.38 -0.32
N SER A 285 10.37 -15.24 -0.44
CA SER A 285 10.16 -16.67 -0.67
C SER A 285 9.71 -17.37 0.61
N HIS A 286 8.93 -18.44 0.43
CA HIS A 286 8.63 -19.33 1.53
C HIS A 286 9.92 -19.97 2.06
N TYR A 287 9.99 -20.26 3.37
CA TYR A 287 11.19 -20.83 3.98
C TYR A 287 11.54 -22.24 3.46
N TRP A 288 10.61 -22.90 2.76
CA TRP A 288 10.81 -24.21 2.13
C TRP A 288 11.19 -24.13 0.65
N GLU A 289 11.24 -22.95 0.04
CA GLU A 289 11.75 -22.78 -1.32
C GLU A 289 13.28 -22.81 -1.27
N ALA A 290 13.90 -23.60 -2.16
CA ALA A 290 15.36 -23.69 -2.24
C ALA A 290 15.99 -22.35 -2.68
N ASP A 291 15.30 -21.63 -3.56
CA ASP A 291 15.74 -20.35 -4.10
C ASP A 291 14.95 -19.20 -3.49
N HIS A 292 15.65 -18.31 -2.77
CA HIS A 292 15.06 -17.05 -2.33
C HIS A 292 14.93 -16.08 -3.51
N LYS A 293 13.71 -15.87 -3.98
CA LYS A 293 13.40 -14.93 -5.04
C LYS A 293 13.23 -13.52 -4.48
N GLU A 294 13.93 -12.57 -5.09
CA GLU A 294 13.72 -11.14 -4.87
C GLU A 294 12.28 -10.72 -5.19
N ILE A 295 11.74 -9.75 -4.45
CA ILE A 295 10.43 -9.15 -4.73
C ILE A 295 10.48 -8.33 -6.02
N GLY A 296 11.57 -7.56 -6.24
CA GLY A 296 11.74 -6.72 -7.42
C GLY A 296 10.66 -5.63 -7.50
N TYR A 297 9.94 -5.58 -8.62
CA TYR A 297 8.85 -4.63 -8.86
C TYR A 297 7.44 -5.19 -8.61
N LYS A 298 7.33 -6.39 -8.02
CA LYS A 298 6.04 -7.01 -7.70
C LYS A 298 5.18 -6.13 -6.79
N ASP A 299 5.79 -5.49 -5.79
CA ASP A 299 5.05 -4.61 -4.87
C ASP A 299 4.50 -3.36 -5.57
N MET A 300 5.24 -2.79 -6.53
CA MET A 300 4.75 -1.69 -7.39
C MET A 300 3.54 -2.16 -8.21
N ARG A 301 3.65 -3.31 -8.89
CA ARG A 301 2.55 -3.87 -9.69
C ARG A 301 1.31 -4.09 -8.84
N ARG A 302 1.48 -4.79 -7.72
CA ARG A 302 0.39 -5.11 -6.79
C ARG A 302 -0.25 -3.85 -6.24
N PHE A 303 0.53 -2.82 -5.92
CA PHE A 303 0.00 -1.54 -5.50
C PHE A 303 -0.91 -0.95 -6.59
N LEU A 304 -0.41 -0.81 -7.82
CA LEU A 304 -1.16 -0.25 -8.94
C LEU A 304 -2.44 -1.05 -9.25
N GLU A 305 -2.40 -2.37 -9.09
CA GLU A 305 -3.58 -3.24 -9.20
C GLU A 305 -4.56 -3.06 -8.05
N SER A 306 -4.07 -2.98 -6.82
CA SER A 306 -4.89 -2.89 -5.62
C SER A 306 -5.64 -1.57 -5.50
N ILE A 307 -5.01 -0.46 -5.91
CA ILE A 307 -5.68 0.84 -5.91
C ILE A 307 -6.73 0.93 -7.02
N GLY A 308 -6.55 0.19 -8.12
CA GLY A 308 -7.44 0.20 -9.27
C GLY A 308 -7.27 1.43 -10.18
N ASN A 309 -7.83 1.33 -11.39
CA ASN A 309 -7.61 2.31 -12.47
C ASN A 309 -8.14 3.72 -12.11
N THR A 310 -9.25 3.82 -11.39
CA THR A 310 -9.82 5.11 -10.99
C THR A 310 -8.91 5.87 -10.05
N ASN A 311 -8.29 5.17 -9.09
CA ASN A 311 -7.38 5.81 -8.14
C ASN A 311 -6.03 6.12 -8.77
N LEU A 312 -5.58 5.29 -9.72
CA LEU A 312 -4.38 5.57 -10.52
C LEU A 312 -4.51 6.87 -11.32
N ALA A 313 -5.71 7.22 -11.80
CA ALA A 313 -5.98 8.48 -12.50
C ALA A 313 -5.85 9.72 -11.60
N HIS A 314 -5.89 9.56 -10.28
CA HIS A 314 -5.65 10.66 -9.33
C HIS A 314 -4.17 10.92 -9.10
N ILE A 315 -3.26 9.98 -9.37
CA ILE A 315 -1.82 10.17 -9.15
C ILE A 315 -1.29 11.32 -10.02
N ARG A 316 -0.70 12.33 -9.35
CA ARG A 316 -0.10 13.51 -10.02
C ARG A 316 1.41 13.43 -10.09
N GLU A 317 2.06 12.92 -9.06
CA GLU A 317 3.51 12.89 -8.99
C GLU A 317 4.04 11.48 -8.77
N MET A 318 4.94 11.06 -9.66
CA MET A 318 5.54 9.74 -9.59
C MET A 318 7.04 9.82 -9.84
N CYS A 319 7.79 9.01 -9.10
CA CYS A 319 9.21 8.77 -9.30
C CYS A 319 9.44 7.27 -9.44
N ILE A 320 10.05 6.84 -10.54
CA ILE A 320 10.33 5.42 -10.80
C ILE A 320 11.84 5.26 -10.93
N TRP A 321 12.39 4.33 -10.14
CA TRP A 321 13.78 3.94 -10.19
C TRP A 321 13.88 2.59 -10.88
N PHE A 322 14.63 2.58 -11.98
CA PHE A 322 14.95 1.38 -12.72
C PHE A 322 16.32 0.89 -12.27
N ASP A 323 16.39 -0.25 -11.61
CA ASP A 323 17.65 -0.86 -11.14
C ASP A 323 17.70 -2.33 -11.54
N ASP A 324 18.90 -2.83 -11.80
CA ASP A 324 19.12 -4.22 -12.18
C ASP A 324 19.03 -5.13 -10.94
N GLY A 325 18.60 -6.37 -11.14
CA GLY A 325 18.67 -7.41 -10.11
C GLY A 325 20.11 -7.71 -9.71
N VAL A 326 20.37 -7.84 -8.41
CA VAL A 326 21.71 -8.19 -7.91
C VAL A 326 21.91 -9.71 -8.06
N PRO A 327 23.07 -10.21 -8.50
CA PRO A 327 23.31 -11.66 -8.63
C PRO A 327 23.07 -12.46 -7.36
N SER A 328 23.33 -11.86 -6.19
CA SER A 328 23.09 -12.49 -4.88
C SER A 328 21.60 -12.65 -4.56
N THR A 329 20.74 -11.75 -5.04
CA THR A 329 19.27 -11.79 -4.81
C THR A 329 18.52 -12.51 -5.93
N THR A 330 19.18 -12.73 -7.07
CA THR A 330 18.63 -13.41 -8.24
C THR A 330 19.58 -14.50 -8.75
N PRO A 331 19.85 -15.54 -7.94
CA PRO A 331 20.75 -16.63 -8.35
C PRO A 331 20.16 -17.47 -9.50
N HIS A 332 18.84 -17.58 -9.58
CA HIS A 332 18.13 -18.33 -10.63
C HIS A 332 18.32 -17.73 -12.04
N LEU A 333 18.64 -16.44 -12.15
CA LEU A 333 18.91 -15.78 -13.43
C LEU A 333 20.38 -15.94 -13.79
N GLN A 334 20.75 -16.91 -14.62
CA GLN A 334 22.18 -17.14 -14.94
C GLN A 334 22.81 -15.93 -15.66
N ASN A 335 22.08 -15.32 -16.59
CA ASN A 335 22.58 -14.27 -17.45
C ASN A 335 22.50 -12.88 -16.80
N ALA A 336 23.55 -12.07 -16.96
CA ALA A 336 23.52 -10.66 -16.54
C ALA A 336 22.45 -9.86 -17.30
N GLU A 337 22.14 -10.24 -18.54
CA GLU A 337 21.10 -9.61 -19.35
C GLU A 337 19.70 -9.86 -18.76
N ALA A 338 19.39 -11.10 -18.35
CA ALA A 338 18.09 -11.45 -17.77
C ALA A 338 17.78 -10.71 -16.46
N ARG A 339 18.81 -10.22 -15.76
CA ARG A 339 18.67 -9.41 -14.54
C ARG A 339 18.36 -7.94 -14.80
N ARG A 340 18.44 -7.48 -16.05
CA ARG A 340 18.19 -6.07 -16.37
C ARG A 340 16.72 -5.74 -16.17
N PHE A 341 16.45 -4.56 -15.60
CA PHE A 341 15.08 -4.07 -15.43
C PHE A 341 14.30 -3.97 -16.75
N VAL A 342 15.00 -3.82 -17.88
CA VAL A 342 14.42 -3.77 -19.23
C VAL A 342 13.61 -5.02 -19.56
N HIS A 343 14.01 -6.17 -19.03
CA HIS A 343 13.36 -7.46 -19.27
C HIS A 343 12.42 -7.88 -18.14
N ASP A 344 12.24 -7.03 -17.12
CA ASP A 344 11.36 -7.35 -15.98
C ASP A 344 9.88 -7.25 -16.41
N PRO A 345 9.12 -8.36 -16.42
CA PRO A 345 7.75 -8.37 -16.91
C PRO A 345 6.82 -7.50 -16.04
N HIS A 346 7.10 -7.40 -14.74
CA HIS A 346 6.28 -6.60 -13.83
C HIS A 346 6.43 -5.11 -14.11
N ILE A 347 7.64 -4.64 -14.44
CA ILE A 347 7.84 -3.24 -14.81
C ILE A 347 7.09 -2.91 -16.10
N ILE A 348 7.20 -3.74 -17.13
CA ILE A 348 6.55 -3.49 -18.41
C ILE A 348 5.03 -3.37 -18.24
N GLU A 349 4.44 -4.23 -17.40
CA GLU A 349 3.02 -4.16 -17.07
C GLU A 349 2.65 -2.91 -16.25
N CYS A 350 3.46 -2.55 -15.27
CA CYS A 350 3.30 -1.29 -14.53
C CYS A 350 3.29 -0.08 -15.46
N LEU A 351 4.26 0.00 -16.38
CA LEU A 351 4.37 1.10 -17.34
C LEU A 351 3.12 1.19 -18.25
N ARG A 352 2.60 0.05 -18.71
CA ARG A 352 1.35 -0.02 -19.49
C ARG A 352 0.12 0.41 -18.69
N LYS A 353 0.03 0.03 -17.42
CA LYS A 353 -1.08 0.48 -16.54
C LYS A 353 -1.01 1.98 -16.31
N ILE A 354 0.19 2.52 -16.09
CA ILE A 354 0.43 3.95 -15.91
C ILE A 354 0.07 4.71 -17.19
N SER A 355 0.51 4.26 -18.37
CA SER A 355 0.23 4.94 -19.64
C SER A 355 -1.26 5.06 -19.93
N ARG A 356 -2.05 4.01 -19.63
CA ARG A 356 -3.48 3.95 -19.92
C ARG A 356 -4.36 4.75 -18.96
N HIS A 357 -3.97 4.86 -17.69
CA HIS A 357 -4.88 5.34 -16.65
C HIS A 357 -4.36 6.54 -15.86
N ALA A 358 -3.04 6.75 -15.76
CA ALA A 358 -2.49 7.81 -14.93
C ALA A 358 -2.55 9.18 -15.63
N LYS A 359 -2.96 10.22 -14.89
CA LYS A 359 -2.95 11.61 -15.35
C LYS A 359 -1.86 12.39 -14.63
N LEU A 360 -0.61 12.05 -14.94
CA LEU A 360 0.58 12.58 -14.26
C LEU A 360 0.81 14.07 -14.58
N LYS A 361 1.10 14.87 -13.55
CA LYS A 361 1.67 16.23 -13.61
C LYS A 361 3.19 16.13 -13.77
N LYS A 362 3.85 15.38 -12.89
CA LYS A 362 5.31 15.27 -12.83
C LYS A 362 5.74 13.81 -12.79
N LEU A 363 6.61 13.43 -13.72
CA LEU A 363 7.21 12.10 -13.77
C LEU A 363 8.74 12.20 -13.70
N ARG A 364 9.32 11.60 -12.66
CA ARG A 364 10.77 11.50 -12.47
C ARG A 364 11.23 10.07 -12.76
N LEU A 365 12.18 9.91 -13.66
CA LEU A 365 12.76 8.61 -14.00
C LEU A 365 14.22 8.57 -13.59
N CYS A 366 14.63 7.49 -12.94
CA CYS A 366 16.02 7.25 -12.53
C CYS A 366 16.47 5.94 -13.19
N PHE A 367 17.50 5.99 -14.03
CA PHE A 367 18.05 4.80 -14.68
C PHE A 367 19.35 4.40 -14.00
N HIS A 368 19.33 3.28 -13.30
CA HIS A 368 20.45 2.67 -12.60
C HIS A 368 20.66 1.27 -13.15
N GLY A 369 21.76 0.64 -12.76
CA GLY A 369 22.13 -0.69 -13.24
C GLY A 369 23.52 -0.70 -13.85
N ARG A 370 23.88 -1.88 -14.35
CA ARG A 370 25.21 -2.18 -14.86
C ARG A 370 25.37 -1.74 -16.31
N LYS A 371 24.33 -1.92 -17.12
CA LYS A 371 24.31 -1.52 -18.53
C LYS A 371 23.51 -0.25 -18.72
N MET A 372 23.97 0.57 -19.67
CA MET A 372 23.25 1.76 -20.09
C MET A 372 22.02 1.38 -20.92
N LEU A 373 20.89 2.05 -20.70
CA LEU A 373 19.70 1.93 -21.54
C LEU A 373 20.03 2.37 -22.97
N ALA A 374 19.79 1.48 -23.94
CA ALA A 374 20.15 1.67 -25.34
C ALA A 374 18.91 1.63 -26.23
N LYS A 375 19.03 2.16 -27.45
CA LYS A 375 17.93 2.16 -28.46
C LYS A 375 17.44 0.75 -28.83
N THR A 376 18.25 -0.28 -28.61
CA THR A 376 17.90 -1.70 -28.84
C THR A 376 16.88 -2.25 -27.85
N ASP A 377 16.66 -1.58 -26.72
CA ASP A 377 15.74 -2.00 -25.65
C ASP A 377 14.26 -1.67 -26.02
N TYR A 378 13.84 -2.04 -27.24
CA TYR A 378 12.62 -1.55 -27.90
C TYR A 378 11.33 -1.84 -27.12
N ARG A 379 11.21 -3.01 -26.49
CA ARG A 379 10.00 -3.42 -25.76
C ARG A 379 9.74 -2.51 -24.56
N PHE A 380 10.79 -2.25 -23.80
CA PHE A 380 10.75 -1.35 -22.64
C PHE A 380 10.53 0.10 -23.08
N LEU A 381 11.28 0.57 -24.09
CA LEU A 381 11.14 1.92 -24.61
C LEU A 381 9.75 2.19 -25.20
N LYS A 382 9.13 1.21 -25.87
CA LYS A 382 7.74 1.31 -26.36
C LYS A 382 6.78 1.56 -25.20
N ALA A 383 6.81 0.72 -24.16
CA ALA A 383 5.95 0.88 -22.99
C ALA A 383 6.20 2.19 -22.23
N LEU A 384 7.45 2.64 -22.16
CA LEU A 384 7.82 3.88 -21.48
C LEU A 384 7.35 5.12 -22.25
N LYS A 385 7.50 5.14 -23.58
CA LYS A 385 7.08 6.26 -24.45
C LYS A 385 5.57 6.48 -24.50
N GLU A 386 4.78 5.43 -24.22
CA GLU A 386 3.33 5.54 -24.11
C GLU A 386 2.90 6.41 -22.91
N ILE A 387 3.75 6.57 -21.90
CA ILE A 387 3.44 7.39 -20.74
C ILE A 387 3.59 8.87 -21.10
N LYS A 388 2.55 9.66 -20.81
CA LYS A 388 2.53 11.11 -21.01
C LYS A 388 2.38 11.85 -19.68
N ALA A 389 3.18 12.89 -19.47
CA ALA A 389 3.10 13.77 -18.29
C ALA A 389 3.39 15.22 -18.69
N ASP A 390 2.97 16.19 -17.86
CA ASP A 390 3.22 17.61 -18.16
C ASP A 390 4.69 18.00 -17.98
N THR A 391 5.39 17.32 -17.08
CA THR A 391 6.83 17.49 -16.87
C THR A 391 7.48 16.14 -16.66
N VAL A 392 8.41 15.79 -17.53
CA VAL A 392 9.24 14.59 -17.41
C VAL A 392 10.67 15.00 -17.12
N SER A 393 11.27 14.46 -16.07
CA SER A 393 12.68 14.67 -15.78
C SER A 393 13.40 13.35 -15.54
N ILE A 394 14.59 13.24 -16.11
CA ILE A 394 15.50 12.11 -15.90
C ILE A 394 16.59 12.57 -14.96
N VAL A 395 16.55 12.07 -13.73
CA VAL A 395 17.42 12.48 -12.61
C VAL A 395 18.43 11.38 -12.27
N SER A 396 19.61 11.78 -11.79
CA SER A 396 20.62 10.82 -11.31
C SER A 396 20.22 10.20 -9.99
N HIS A 397 19.63 10.96 -9.07
CA HIS A 397 19.12 10.46 -7.80
C HIS A 397 18.05 11.42 -7.28
N PRO A 398 16.86 10.95 -6.86
CA PRO A 398 15.75 11.85 -6.52
C PRO A 398 15.74 12.30 -5.06
N ARG A 399 16.57 11.70 -4.20
CA ARG A 399 16.73 12.08 -2.78
C ARG A 399 17.83 13.11 -2.55
N SER A 400 18.72 13.29 -3.52
CA SER A 400 19.86 14.15 -3.36
C SER A 400 20.34 14.55 -4.75
N ASP A 401 20.38 15.85 -4.99
CA ASP A 401 21.09 16.43 -6.14
C ASP A 401 22.63 16.37 -5.93
N ASN A 402 23.11 15.71 -4.86
CA ASN A 402 24.54 15.60 -4.60
C ASN A 402 25.23 14.83 -5.72
N TYR A 403 26.33 15.43 -6.17
CA TYR A 403 27.21 15.02 -7.25
C TYR A 403 27.82 13.60 -7.12
N TYR A 404 27.68 12.94 -5.97
CA TYR A 404 28.25 11.62 -5.72
C TYR A 404 27.56 10.49 -6.49
N TRP A 405 26.33 10.71 -6.94
CA TRP A 405 25.65 9.76 -7.81
C TRP A 405 26.05 10.03 -9.25
N GLY A 406 26.69 9.04 -9.87
CA GLY A 406 27.09 9.11 -11.27
C GLY A 406 25.91 9.45 -12.20
N PRO A 407 26.19 9.87 -13.44
CA PRO A 407 25.15 10.24 -14.39
C PRO A 407 24.16 9.08 -14.62
N PRO A 408 22.89 9.38 -14.96
CA PRO A 408 21.89 8.35 -15.19
C PRO A 408 22.34 7.42 -16.33
N LYS A 409 22.12 6.11 -16.17
CA LYS A 409 22.56 5.08 -17.10
C LYS A 409 21.68 5.02 -18.35
N ILE A 410 21.68 6.09 -19.14
CA ILE A 410 20.94 6.22 -20.38
C ILE A 410 21.78 6.96 -21.43
N GLN A 411 21.68 6.54 -22.70
CA GLN A 411 22.33 7.27 -23.80
C GLN A 411 21.82 8.73 -23.89
N PRO A 412 22.69 9.75 -24.04
CA PRO A 412 22.28 11.15 -24.06
C PRO A 412 21.22 11.49 -25.11
N ASP A 413 21.36 10.99 -26.33
CA ASP A 413 20.37 11.18 -27.41
C ASP A 413 19.01 10.56 -27.08
N LEU A 414 19.04 9.41 -26.41
CA LEU A 414 17.83 8.71 -26.00
C LEU A 414 17.15 9.44 -24.84
N LYS A 415 17.94 10.05 -23.94
CA LYS A 415 17.44 10.89 -22.84
C LYS A 415 16.65 12.07 -23.37
N THR A 416 17.20 12.83 -24.32
CA THR A 416 16.51 13.99 -24.91
C THR A 416 15.27 13.56 -25.69
N GLN A 417 15.36 12.47 -26.46
CA GLN A 417 14.23 11.91 -27.18
C GLN A 417 13.11 11.45 -26.25
N LEU A 418 13.42 10.71 -25.18
CA LEU A 418 12.41 10.24 -24.23
C LEU A 418 11.71 11.39 -23.50
N VAL A 419 12.44 12.41 -23.06
CA VAL A 419 11.83 13.57 -22.41
C VAL A 419 10.88 14.28 -23.37
N LYS A 420 11.27 14.45 -24.64
CA LYS A 420 10.41 15.03 -25.67
C LYS A 420 9.18 14.16 -25.93
N ASP A 421 9.37 12.86 -26.16
CA ASP A 421 8.29 11.92 -26.50
C ASP A 421 7.29 11.77 -25.33
N MET A 422 7.72 11.84 -24.08
CA MET A 422 6.85 11.62 -22.91
C MET A 422 6.23 12.91 -22.35
N THR A 423 6.73 14.08 -22.72
CA THR A 423 6.16 15.36 -22.29
C THR A 423 4.96 15.72 -23.15
N ARG A 424 3.84 16.09 -22.53
CA ARG A 424 2.66 16.57 -23.26
C ARG A 424 2.95 17.95 -23.86
N GLU A 425 2.43 18.18 -25.05
CA GLU A 425 2.45 19.50 -25.69
C GLU A 425 1.53 20.48 -24.95
N GLU A 426 0.30 20.03 -24.66
CA GLU A 426 -0.66 20.75 -23.83
C GLU A 426 -0.61 20.21 -22.39
N LYS A 427 -0.27 21.09 -21.44
CA LYS A 427 -0.20 20.73 -20.02
C LYS A 427 -1.62 20.55 -19.48
N LEU A 428 -1.84 19.43 -18.79
CA LEU A 428 -3.13 19.15 -18.16
C LEU A 428 -3.33 19.94 -16.86
N TYR A 429 -2.24 20.29 -16.17
CA TYR A 429 -2.25 21.07 -14.94
C TYR A 429 -1.48 22.36 -15.10
N GLU A 430 -2.06 23.44 -14.60
CA GLU A 430 -1.38 24.73 -14.44
C GLU A 430 -0.13 24.56 -13.57
N THR A 431 0.98 25.10 -14.04
CA THR A 431 2.22 25.09 -13.26
C THR A 431 2.12 26.11 -12.13
N GLU A 432 2.73 25.81 -10.98
CA GLU A 432 2.81 26.77 -9.86
C GLU A 432 3.42 28.10 -10.29
N LYS A 433 4.38 28.07 -11.23
CA LYS A 433 4.94 29.30 -11.81
C LYS A 433 3.93 30.11 -12.60
N GLU A 434 3.01 29.47 -13.31
CA GLU A 434 1.91 30.17 -14.00
C GLU A 434 0.96 30.76 -12.97
N LYS A 435 0.63 30.02 -11.90
CA LYS A 435 -0.19 30.52 -10.78
C LYS A 435 0.46 31.68 -10.03
N GLU A 436 1.76 31.60 -9.75
CA GLU A 436 2.54 32.67 -9.12
C GLU A 436 2.59 33.92 -10.01
N LYS A 437 2.81 33.75 -11.31
CA LYS A 437 2.79 34.87 -12.27
C LYS A 437 1.41 35.50 -12.36
N GLU A 438 0.34 34.71 -12.35
CA GLU A 438 -1.02 35.21 -12.37
C GLU A 438 -1.38 35.94 -11.08
N MET A 439 -1.01 35.38 -9.92
CA MET A 439 -1.18 36.03 -8.63
C MET A 439 -0.40 37.34 -8.54
N GLN A 440 0.81 37.38 -9.09
CA GLN A 440 1.63 38.60 -9.16
C GLN A 440 0.96 39.67 -10.04
N LYS A 441 0.46 39.29 -11.22
CA LYS A 441 -0.30 40.19 -12.09
C LYS A 441 -1.59 40.70 -11.43
N ALA A 442 -2.27 39.87 -10.64
CA ALA A 442 -3.46 40.28 -9.90
C ALA A 442 -3.12 41.33 -8.84
N LYS A 443 -2.04 41.11 -8.06
CA LYS A 443 -1.53 42.10 -7.08
C LYS A 443 -1.17 43.43 -7.74
N GLU A 444 -0.50 43.40 -8.89
CA GLU A 444 -0.15 44.61 -9.64
C GLU A 444 -1.40 45.36 -10.13
N ARG A 445 -2.44 44.65 -10.58
CA ARG A 445 -3.71 45.25 -11.00
C ARG A 445 -4.44 45.92 -9.84
N ASP A 446 -4.47 45.28 -8.67
CA ASP A 446 -5.08 45.86 -7.47
C ASP A 446 -4.32 47.09 -6.98
N GLU A 447 -2.99 47.07 -7.04
CA GLU A 447 -2.16 48.23 -6.70
C GLU A 447 -2.37 49.40 -7.68
N GLN A 448 -2.47 49.11 -8.98
CA GLN A 448 -2.80 50.12 -9.99
C GLN A 448 -4.20 50.72 -9.75
N LYS A 449 -5.19 49.89 -9.44
CA LYS A 449 -6.55 50.33 -9.10
C LYS A 449 -6.55 51.22 -7.85
N LYS A 450 -5.77 50.86 -6.84
CA LYS A 450 -5.60 51.67 -5.62
C LYS A 450 -4.95 53.02 -5.93
N LYS A 451 -3.87 53.05 -6.72
CA LYS A 451 -3.22 54.29 -7.17
C LYS A 451 -4.16 55.17 -7.98
N LEU A 452 -5.02 54.58 -8.81
CA LEU A 452 -6.03 55.30 -9.58
C LEU A 452 -7.09 55.90 -8.64
N MET A 453 -7.56 55.15 -7.65
CA MET A 453 -8.48 55.67 -6.63
C MET A 453 -7.85 56.77 -5.77
N GLU A 454 -6.58 56.66 -5.39
CA GLU A 454 -5.89 57.74 -4.68
C GLU A 454 -5.73 58.99 -5.55
N LYS A 455 -5.49 58.82 -6.86
CA LYS A 455 -5.31 59.94 -7.80
C LYS A 455 -6.61 60.65 -8.19
N TYR A 456 -7.73 59.92 -8.26
CA TYR A 456 -9.02 60.43 -8.76
C TYR A 456 -10.16 60.35 -7.72
N GLY A 457 -9.84 60.03 -6.46
CA GLY A 457 -10.76 59.62 -5.40
C GLY A 457 -11.83 60.62 -4.97
N ASP A 458 -11.73 61.87 -5.38
CA ASP A 458 -12.75 62.90 -5.08
C ASP A 458 -13.72 63.18 -6.24
N TRP A 459 -13.53 62.61 -7.44
CA TRP A 459 -14.30 63.02 -8.63
C TRP A 459 -15.24 61.97 -9.22
N TYR A 460 -15.19 60.72 -8.78
CA TYR A 460 -16.07 59.67 -9.31
C TYR A 460 -16.74 58.88 -8.19
N SER A 461 -18.01 59.21 -7.95
CA SER A 461 -18.98 58.29 -7.35
C SER A 461 -18.92 56.95 -8.09
N TYR A 462 -18.88 55.85 -7.35
CA TYR A 462 -18.72 54.47 -7.81
C TYR A 462 -19.72 54.02 -8.90
N GLU A 463 -20.80 54.77 -9.16
CA GLU A 463 -21.84 54.43 -10.13
C GLU A 463 -21.39 54.51 -11.60
N THR A 464 -20.40 55.34 -11.95
CA THR A 464 -20.01 55.52 -13.37
C THR A 464 -19.02 54.46 -13.88
N LEU A 465 -18.34 53.71 -13.01
CA LEU A 465 -17.32 52.73 -13.42
C LEU A 465 -17.89 51.33 -13.66
N LEU A 466 -19.02 50.97 -13.04
CA LEU A 466 -19.71 49.69 -13.28
C LEU A 466 -20.49 49.64 -14.60
N THR A 467 -20.71 50.78 -15.25
CA THR A 467 -21.44 50.85 -16.53
C THR A 467 -20.56 50.73 -17.78
N LEU A 468 -19.23 50.73 -17.63
CA LEU A 468 -18.29 50.64 -18.75
C LEU A 468 -17.83 49.21 -19.08
N ASP A 469 -17.91 48.26 -18.14
CA ASP A 469 -17.53 46.86 -18.38
C ASP A 469 -18.60 46.04 -19.13
N GLY A 470 -19.77 46.63 -19.44
CA GLY A 470 -20.88 45.94 -20.10
C GLY A 470 -21.17 46.34 -21.56
N ARG A 471 -20.27 47.07 -22.25
CA ARG A 471 -20.53 47.58 -23.61
C ARG A 471 -19.50 47.23 -24.68
N ASN A 472 -18.57 46.33 -24.40
CA ASN A 472 -17.68 45.76 -25.43
C ASN A 472 -17.93 44.24 -25.54
N GLU A 473 -19.11 43.88 -26.02
CA GLU A 473 -19.35 42.65 -26.79
C GLU A 473 -19.74 43.02 -28.22
#